data_AF-A0A0D2TLD4-F1
#
_entry.id   AF-A0A0D2TLD4-F1
#
_cell.length_a   1.000
_cell.length_b   1.000
_cell.length_c   1.000
_cell.angle_alpha   90.00
_cell.angle_beta   90.00
_cell.angle_gamma   90.00
#
_symmetry.space_group_name_H-M   'P 1'
#
loop_
_entity.id
_entity.type
_entity.pdbx_description
1 polymer ?
#
loop_
_entity_poly.entity_id
_entity_poly.type
_entity_poly.pdbx_seq_one_letter_code
_entity_poly.pdbx_strand_id
1 'polypeptide(L)'
;MATSKKLISREEWEKRLNNVKIRKEDMNKLVMNFLVTEGYVEAAKKFRMESGTHPDIDLATITDRMAVKKAAQCGNVEDAIEKINDLNPEILDTNPQLFFQLQQQRLIELIRNGKVEEALEFAQEDLAPRAEENVTLLH
;
A
#
# COMPACT_ATOMS: atom_id res chain seq x y z
N MET A 1 40.98 2.56 5.63
CA MET A 1 40.99 2.12 7.05
C MET A 1 39.74 1.27 7.25
N ALA A 2 39.90 -0.03 7.53
CA ALA A 2 38.76 -0.93 7.69
C ALA A 2 38.08 -0.67 9.05
N THR A 3 36.78 -0.39 9.03
CA THR A 3 35.96 -0.25 10.23
C THR A 3 35.84 -1.61 10.92
N SER A 4 36.58 -1.79 12.01
CA SER A 4 36.52 -3.00 12.83
C SER A 4 35.09 -3.17 13.36
N LYS A 5 34.46 -4.33 13.07
CA LYS A 5 33.10 -4.62 13.53
C LYS A 5 33.07 -4.65 15.06
N LYS A 6 32.26 -3.78 15.67
CA LYS A 6 32.02 -3.82 17.13
C LYS A 6 31.34 -5.14 17.49
N LEU A 7 32.07 -6.01 18.19
CA LEU A 7 31.53 -7.22 18.81
C LEU A 7 30.96 -6.82 20.17
N ILE A 8 29.64 -6.95 20.33
CA ILE A 8 28.93 -6.72 21.59
C ILE A 8 28.60 -8.10 22.18
N SER A 9 28.96 -8.33 23.43
CA SER A 9 28.59 -9.58 24.13
C SER A 9 27.09 -9.61 24.40
N ARG A 10 26.52 -10.82 24.57
CA ARG A 10 25.10 -10.98 24.90
C ARG A 10 24.70 -10.22 26.17
N GLU A 11 25.52 -10.32 27.22
CA GLU A 11 25.28 -9.62 28.49
C GLU A 11 25.27 -8.10 28.32
N GLU A 12 26.20 -7.55 27.52
CA GLU A 12 26.23 -6.13 27.25
C GLU A 12 25.05 -5.67 26.39
N TRP A 13 24.62 -6.50 25.43
CA TRP A 13 23.41 -6.25 24.65
C TRP A 13 22.16 -6.21 25.52
N GLU A 14 21.97 -7.20 26.39
CA GLU A 14 20.82 -7.28 27.32
C GLU A 14 20.80 -6.09 28.28
N LYS A 15 21.97 -5.67 28.81
CA LYS A 15 22.10 -4.46 29.63
C LYS A 15 21.69 -3.20 28.88
N ARG A 16 22.12 -3.06 27.62
CA ARG A 16 21.75 -1.91 26.78
C ARG A 16 20.26 -1.92 26.48
N LEU A 17 19.70 -3.07 26.14
CA LEU A 17 18.28 -3.24 25.84
C LEU A 17 17.40 -2.85 27.04
N ASN A 18 17.75 -3.31 28.24
CA ASN A 18 17.03 -2.98 29.48
C ASN A 18 17.07 -1.49 29.83
N ASN A 19 18.10 -0.77 29.37
CA ASN A 19 18.21 0.68 29.55
C ASN A 19 17.37 1.48 28.54
N VAL A 20 16.89 0.86 27.47
CA VAL A 20 16.01 1.51 26.49
C VAL A 20 14.64 1.69 27.11
N LYS A 21 14.28 2.95 27.40
CA LYS A 21 12.93 3.29 27.88
C LYS A 21 12.03 3.57 26.69
N ILE A 22 11.13 2.64 26.39
CA ILE A 22 10.07 2.84 25.40
C ILE A 22 8.83 3.30 26.15
N ARG A 23 8.26 4.43 25.72
CA ARG A 23 7.00 4.94 26.26
C ARG A 23 5.86 4.09 25.74
N LYS A 24 4.90 3.76 26.61
CA LYS A 24 3.73 2.95 26.23
C LYS A 24 2.90 3.66 25.16
N GLU A 25 2.86 4.99 25.21
CA GLU A 25 2.13 5.84 24.27
C GLU A 25 2.68 5.70 22.85
N ASP A 26 4.00 5.65 22.69
CA ASP A 26 4.66 5.50 21.39
C ASP A 26 4.39 4.11 20.80
N MET A 27 4.41 3.08 21.65
CA MET A 27 4.04 1.72 21.26
C MET A 27 2.56 1.63 20.85
N ASN A 28 1.66 2.25 21.62
CA ASN A 28 0.24 2.26 21.29
C ASN A 28 -0.02 2.98 19.97
N LYS A 29 0.67 4.09 19.68
CA LYS A 29 0.58 4.78 18.39
C LYS A 29 1.03 3.88 17.25
N LEU A 30 2.12 3.14 17.42
CA LEU A 30 2.60 2.21 16.41
C LEU A 30 1.60 1.08 16.14
N VAL A 31 1.04 0.49 17.20
CA VAL A 31 -0.01 -0.54 17.08
C VAL A 31 -1.25 0.03 16.40
N MET A 32 -1.71 1.22 16.80
CA MET A 32 -2.85 1.86 16.16
C MET A 32 -2.61 2.10 14.68
N ASN A 33 -1.45 2.64 14.31
CA ASN A 33 -1.08 2.90 12.92
C ASN A 33 -1.07 1.60 12.10
N PHE A 34 -0.55 0.51 12.66
CA PHE A 34 -0.57 -0.80 12.00
C PHE A 34 -2.02 -1.30 11.78
N LEU A 35 -2.86 -1.27 12.81
CA LEU A 35 -4.26 -1.74 12.70
C LEU A 35 -5.04 -0.94 11.65
N VAL A 36 -4.78 0.36 11.57
CA VAL A 36 -5.41 1.26 10.61
C VAL A 36 -4.90 1.00 9.19
N THR A 37 -3.59 0.86 9.02
CA THR A 37 -2.95 0.69 7.70
C THR A 37 -3.29 -0.67 7.07
N GLU A 38 -3.36 -1.73 7.88
CA GLU A 38 -3.74 -3.07 7.41
C GLU A 38 -5.25 -3.28 7.28
N GLY A 39 -6.05 -2.31 7.71
CA GLY A 39 -7.50 -2.36 7.53
C GLY A 39 -8.26 -3.12 8.61
N TYR A 40 -7.64 -3.37 9.77
CA TYR A 40 -8.27 -4.05 10.91
C TYR A 40 -9.18 -3.09 11.69
N VAL A 41 -10.26 -2.62 11.07
CA VAL A 41 -11.18 -1.61 11.61
C VAL A 41 -11.70 -1.97 13.00
N GLU A 42 -12.19 -3.20 13.19
CA GLU A 42 -12.76 -3.62 14.48
C GLU A 42 -11.70 -3.74 15.57
N ALA A 43 -10.49 -4.16 15.23
CA ALA A 43 -9.37 -4.18 16.16
C ALA A 43 -8.94 -2.76 16.53
N ALA A 44 -8.87 -1.84 15.55
CA ALA A 44 -8.55 -0.43 15.79
C ALA A 44 -9.60 0.24 16.70
N LYS A 45 -10.89 -0.03 16.50
CA LYS A 45 -11.98 0.46 17.37
C LYS A 45 -11.82 -0.02 18.82
N LYS A 46 -11.60 -1.33 19.02
CA LYS A 46 -11.39 -1.91 20.36
C LYS A 46 -10.13 -1.38 21.01
N PHE A 47 -9.03 -1.34 20.25
CA PHE A 47 -7.75 -0.84 20.71
C PHE A 47 -7.84 0.63 21.13
N ARG A 48 -8.58 1.47 20.40
CA ARG A 48 -8.87 2.86 20.79
C ARG A 48 -9.59 2.93 22.14
N MET A 49 -10.62 2.10 22.35
CA MET A 49 -11.39 2.10 23.61
C MET A 49 -10.52 1.69 24.81
N GLU A 50 -9.61 0.73 24.63
CA GLU A 50 -8.75 0.24 25.71
C GLU A 50 -7.51 1.11 25.96
N SER A 51 -6.89 1.62 24.91
CA SER A 51 -5.62 2.36 24.99
C SER A 51 -5.79 3.87 25.10
N GLY A 52 -6.96 4.41 24.74
CA GLY A 52 -7.18 5.86 24.59
C GLY A 52 -6.45 6.46 23.39
N THR A 53 -5.73 5.67 22.59
CA THR A 53 -5.01 6.15 21.41
C THR A 53 -5.99 6.35 20.26
N HIS A 54 -6.00 7.56 19.69
CA HIS A 54 -6.82 7.89 18.54
C HIS A 54 -6.03 7.63 17.23
N PRO A 55 -6.70 7.14 16.17
CA PRO A 55 -6.11 7.04 14.85
C PRO A 55 -5.99 8.44 14.20
N ASP A 56 -4.97 8.63 13.35
CA ASP A 56 -4.75 9.89 12.63
C ASP A 56 -5.73 10.07 11.45
N ILE A 57 -6.35 8.98 10.98
CA ILE A 57 -7.35 8.99 9.92
C ILE A 57 -8.69 8.48 10.43
N ASP A 58 -9.77 8.90 9.77
CA ASP A 58 -11.10 8.41 10.08
C ASP A 58 -11.20 6.92 9.75
N LEU A 59 -11.64 6.14 10.74
CA LEU A 59 -11.83 4.69 10.62
C LEU A 59 -12.85 4.32 9.53
N ALA A 60 -13.77 5.23 9.17
CA ALA A 60 -14.72 5.01 8.08
C ALA A 60 -14.00 4.86 6.72
N THR A 61 -13.00 5.71 6.46
CA THR A 61 -12.23 5.72 5.19
C THR A 61 -11.36 4.48 4.99
N ILE A 62 -11.11 3.71 6.05
CA ILE A 62 -10.33 2.47 5.99
C ILE A 62 -11.06 1.45 5.14
N THR A 63 -12.38 1.34 5.28
CA THR A 63 -13.17 0.35 4.56
C THR A 63 -13.08 0.55 3.06
N ASP A 64 -13.13 1.80 2.60
CA ASP A 64 -13.05 2.14 1.18
C ASP A 64 -11.66 1.84 0.61
N ARG A 65 -10.59 2.21 1.34
CA ARG A 65 -9.21 1.87 0.97
C ARG A 65 -9.00 0.35 0.88
N MET A 66 -9.62 -0.41 1.78
CA MET A 66 -9.57 -1.86 1.75
C MET A 66 -10.35 -2.45 0.58
N ALA A 67 -11.47 -1.83 0.18
CA ALA A 67 -12.21 -2.23 -1.00
C ALA A 67 -11.38 -2.04 -2.28
N VAL A 68 -10.70 -0.90 -2.43
CA VAL A 68 -9.73 -0.67 -3.53
C VAL A 68 -8.64 -1.74 -3.53
N LYS A 69 -7.97 -1.96 -2.39
CA LYS A 69 -6.89 -2.94 -2.26
C LYS A 69 -7.37 -4.34 -2.63
N LYS A 70 -8.58 -4.72 -2.20
CA LYS A 70 -9.18 -6.02 -2.51
C LYS A 70 -9.50 -6.16 -4.00
N ALA A 71 -10.11 -5.15 -4.63
CA ALA A 71 -10.41 -5.17 -6.06
C ALA A 71 -9.14 -5.36 -6.90
N ALA A 72 -8.08 -4.60 -6.58
CA ALA A 72 -6.78 -4.73 -7.22
C ALA A 72 -6.15 -6.12 -7.00
N GLN A 73 -6.20 -6.66 -5.78
CA GLN A 73 -5.66 -7.99 -5.45
C GLN A 73 -6.42 -9.15 -6.11
N CYS A 74 -7.72 -8.98 -6.34
CA CYS A 74 -8.55 -9.98 -7.04
C CYS A 74 -8.37 -9.94 -8.56
N GLY A 75 -7.60 -8.98 -9.10
CA GLY A 75 -7.44 -8.78 -10.54
C GLY A 75 -8.63 -8.08 -11.19
N ASN A 76 -9.55 -7.51 -10.41
CA ASN A 76 -10.64 -6.68 -10.93
C ASN A 76 -10.16 -5.22 -10.97
N VAL A 77 -9.36 -4.92 -11.98
CA VAL A 77 -8.67 -3.63 -12.09
C VAL A 77 -9.65 -2.50 -12.42
N GLU A 78 -10.68 -2.76 -13.21
CA GLU A 78 -11.71 -1.79 -13.56
C GLU A 78 -12.47 -1.32 -12.32
N ASP A 79 -12.92 -2.24 -11.47
CA ASP A 79 -13.55 -1.90 -10.18
C ASP A 79 -12.58 -1.18 -9.23
N ALA A 80 -11.29 -1.53 -9.28
CA ALA A 80 -10.29 -0.82 -8.49
C ALA A 80 -10.14 0.64 -8.96
N ILE A 81 -10.11 0.90 -10.26
CA ILE A 81 -10.02 2.25 -10.85
C ILE A 81 -11.26 3.08 -10.49
N GLU A 82 -12.46 2.51 -10.63
CA GLU A 82 -13.71 3.18 -10.27
C GLU A 82 -13.71 3.60 -8.80
N LYS A 83 -13.40 2.67 -7.88
CA LYS A 83 -13.33 2.97 -6.44
C LYS A 83 -12.24 3.97 -6.08
N ILE A 84 -11.11 3.96 -6.80
CA ILE A 84 -10.05 4.96 -6.61
C ILE A 84 -10.57 6.35 -6.97
N ASN A 85 -11.25 6.49 -8.10
CA ASN A 85 -11.84 7.77 -8.53
C ASN A 85 -12.96 8.23 -7.61
N ASP A 86 -13.78 7.32 -7.09
CA ASP A 86 -14.81 7.64 -6.10
C ASP A 86 -14.21 8.19 -4.79
N LEU A 87 -13.05 7.67 -4.39
CA LEU A 87 -12.34 8.10 -3.18
C LEU A 87 -11.55 9.39 -3.38
N ASN A 88 -10.87 9.52 -4.51
CA ASN A 88 -10.10 10.70 -4.87
C ASN A 88 -10.05 10.82 -6.40
N PRO A 89 -10.92 11.66 -7.01
CA PRO A 89 -10.99 11.81 -8.47
C PRO A 89 -9.67 12.26 -9.11
N GLU A 90 -8.81 12.98 -8.38
CA GLU A 90 -7.59 13.57 -8.92
C GLU A 90 -6.36 12.66 -8.79
N ILE A 91 -6.45 11.53 -8.08
CA ILE A 91 -5.26 10.71 -7.75
C ILE A 91 -4.63 10.05 -8.97
N LEU A 92 -5.44 9.67 -9.96
CA LEU A 92 -4.96 9.04 -11.20
C LEU A 92 -4.38 10.09 -12.16
N ASP A 93 -4.91 11.31 -12.12
CA ASP A 93 -4.40 12.43 -12.92
C ASP A 93 -3.08 12.97 -12.35
N THR A 94 -2.99 13.06 -11.02
CA THR A 94 -1.79 13.54 -10.32
C THR A 94 -0.69 12.49 -10.22
N ASN A 95 -1.03 11.20 -10.42
CA ASN A 95 -0.07 10.11 -10.43
C ASN A 95 -0.20 9.23 -11.69
N PRO A 96 0.34 9.71 -12.84
CA PRO A 96 0.34 8.96 -14.10
C PRO A 96 1.02 7.58 -13.99
N GLN A 97 1.99 7.44 -13.08
CA GLN A 97 2.68 6.17 -12.84
C GLN A 97 1.76 5.12 -12.23
N LEU A 98 0.98 5.49 -11.21
CA LEU A 98 -0.03 4.61 -10.62
C LEU A 98 -1.06 4.19 -11.67
N PHE A 99 -1.56 5.14 -12.46
CA PHE A 99 -2.51 4.84 -13.53
C PHE A 99 -1.93 3.85 -14.54
N PHE A 100 -0.69 4.06 -14.98
CA PHE A 100 -0.02 3.15 -15.91
C PHE A 100 0.15 1.74 -15.33
N GLN A 101 0.56 1.62 -14.06
CA GLN A 101 0.68 0.32 -13.38
C GLN A 101 -0.66 -0.42 -13.28
N LEU A 102 -1.76 0.30 -13.03
CA LEU A 102 -3.10 -0.28 -13.06
C LEU A 102 -3.44 -0.79 -14.47
N GLN A 103 -3.20 -0.02 -15.53
CA GLN A 103 -3.43 -0.49 -16.90
C GLN A 103 -2.54 -1.68 -17.27
N GLN A 104 -1.29 -1.71 -16.82
CA GLN A 104 -0.41 -2.87 -17.00
C GLN A 104 -0.97 -4.11 -16.31
N GLN A 105 -1.49 -3.97 -15.08
CA GLN A 105 -2.16 -5.08 -14.39
C GLN A 105 -3.39 -5.55 -15.17
N ARG A 106 -4.20 -4.64 -15.72
CA ARG A 106 -5.36 -4.97 -16.56
C ARG A 106 -4.95 -5.81 -17.78
N LEU A 107 -3.86 -5.45 -18.45
CA LEU A 107 -3.30 -6.24 -19.54
C LEU A 107 -2.91 -7.65 -19.09
N ILE A 108 -2.22 -7.77 -17.95
CA ILE A 108 -1.84 -9.08 -17.36
C ILE A 108 -3.09 -9.92 -17.08
N GLU A 109 -4.16 -9.31 -16.57
CA GLU A 109 -5.42 -9.99 -16.28
C GLU A 109 -6.16 -10.46 -17.55
N LEU A 110 -6.14 -9.66 -18.63
CA LEU A 110 -6.65 -10.10 -19.95
C LEU A 110 -5.89 -11.32 -20.48
N ILE A 111 -4.56 -11.31 -20.37
CA ILE A 111 -3.72 -12.45 -20.76
C ILE A 111 -4.01 -13.67 -19.89
N ARG A 112 -4.12 -13.51 -18.57
CA ARG A 112 -4.42 -14.59 -17.62
C ARG A 112 -5.77 -15.25 -17.90
N ASN A 113 -6.74 -14.47 -18.37
CA ASN A 113 -8.07 -14.94 -18.75
C ASN A 113 -8.15 -15.52 -20.18
N GLY A 114 -7.02 -15.58 -20.90
CA GLY A 114 -6.95 -16.14 -22.26
C GLY A 114 -7.50 -15.21 -23.35
N LYS A 115 -7.77 -13.94 -23.04
CA LYS A 115 -8.32 -12.94 -23.96
C LYS A 115 -7.20 -12.25 -24.74
N VAL A 116 -6.48 -13.03 -25.54
CA VAL A 116 -5.24 -12.57 -26.20
C VAL A 116 -5.49 -11.48 -27.23
N GLU A 117 -6.60 -11.53 -27.97
CA GLU A 117 -6.95 -10.51 -28.96
C GLU A 117 -7.27 -9.17 -28.29
N GLU A 118 -8.13 -9.17 -27.27
CA GLU A 118 -8.44 -7.98 -26.46
C GLU A 118 -7.19 -7.41 -25.79
N ALA A 119 -6.30 -8.28 -25.28
CA ALA A 119 -5.03 -7.86 -24.69
C ALA A 119 -4.11 -7.17 -25.71
N LEU A 120 -4.05 -7.67 -26.95
CA LEU A 120 -3.22 -7.10 -28.00
C LEU A 120 -3.75 -5.74 -28.46
N GLU A 121 -5.06 -5.63 -28.68
CA GLU A 121 -5.73 -4.37 -29.00
C GLU A 121 -5.49 -3.33 -27.90
N PHE A 122 -5.73 -3.71 -26.64
CA PHE A 122 -5.51 -2.84 -25.49
C PHE A 122 -4.03 -2.40 -25.34
N ALA A 123 -3.08 -3.30 -25.59
CA ALA A 123 -1.66 -2.97 -25.55
C ALA A 123 -1.28 -1.92 -26.61
N GLN A 124 -1.87 -2.01 -27.81
CA GLN A 124 -1.58 -1.12 -28.93
C GLN A 124 -2.27 0.24 -28.79
N GLU A 125 -3.54 0.26 -28.38
CA GLU A 125 -4.34 1.48 -28.36
C GLU A 125 -4.13 2.32 -27.09
N ASP A 126 -3.98 1.67 -25.93
CA ASP A 126 -3.93 2.37 -24.64
C ASP A 126 -2.52 2.45 -24.04
N LEU A 127 -1.77 1.34 -24.03
CA LEU A 127 -0.49 1.26 -23.31
C LEU A 127 0.69 1.80 -24.13
N ALA A 128 0.77 1.50 -25.43
CA ALA A 128 1.90 1.91 -26.26
C ALA A 128 2.06 3.44 -26.36
N PRO A 129 1.02 4.24 -26.64
CA PRO A 129 1.15 5.70 -26.69
C PRO A 129 1.61 6.30 -25.34
N ARG A 130 1.10 5.76 -24.23
CA ARG A 130 1.43 6.24 -22.88
C ARG A 130 2.86 5.87 -22.45
N ALA A 131 3.36 4.72 -22.90
CA ALA A 131 4.73 4.30 -22.67
C ALA A 131 5.74 5.15 -23.46
N GLU A 132 5.38 5.56 -24.68
CA GLU A 132 6.19 6.46 -25.50
C GLU A 132 6.25 7.88 -24.94
N GLU A 133 5.14 8.39 -24.41
CA GLU A 133 5.06 9.72 -23.79
C GLU A 133 5.81 9.83 -22.46
N ASN A 134 6.03 8.70 -21.76
CA ASN A 134 6.68 8.68 -20.46
C ASN A 134 7.60 7.44 -20.33
N VAL A 135 8.80 7.56 -20.90
CA VAL A 135 9.84 6.50 -20.88
C VAL A 135 10.23 6.06 -19.47
N THR A 136 10.04 6.92 -18.46
CA THR A 136 10.24 6.61 -17.04
C THR A 136 9.26 5.57 -16.48
N LEU A 137 8.14 5.29 -17.17
CA LEU A 137 7.15 4.28 -16.78
C LEU A 137 7.56 2.85 -17.17
N LEU A 138 8.58 2.70 -18.00
CA LEU A 138 9.11 1.41 -18.46
C LEU A 138 10.23 0.85 -17.56
N HIS A 139 10.60 1.57 -16.50
CA HIS A 139 11.72 1.25 -15.60
C HIS A 139 11.27 0.71 -14.24
#